data_AF-A0A3D5NUH0-F1
#
_entry.id   AF-A0A3D5NUH0-F1
#
_cell.length_a   1.000
_cell.length_b   1.000
_cell.length_c   1.000
_cell.angle_alpha   90.00
_cell.angle_beta   90.00
_cell.angle_gamma   90.00
#
_symmetry.space_group_name_H-M   'P 1'
#
loop_
_entity.id
_entity.type
_entity.pdbx_description
1 polymer ?
#
loop_
_entity_poly.entity_id
_entity_poly.type
_entity_poly.pdbx_seq_one_letter_code
_entity_poly.pdbx_strand_id
1 'polypeptide(L)'
;MAFSYSGLIKQLEFEGYSTDEATYGVEQTGANWNEQAAKKAKDYLSLTAFSYSGLVNQLEFEGYTNEEAVYGADQTGADWNEQAAKKAQDYLDLSSFSRSELKAQLEFEGFTSQEAEFGVTAVGY
;
A
#
# COMPACT_ATOMS: atom_id res chain seq x y z
N MET A 1 6.29 1.46 14.01
CA MET A 1 5.55 2.33 13.09
C MET A 1 6.55 2.88 12.09
N ALA A 2 6.34 2.64 10.79
CA ALA A 2 7.19 3.18 9.73
C ALA A 2 6.64 4.54 9.24
N PHE A 3 7.55 5.46 8.92
CA PHE A 3 7.24 6.79 8.41
C PHE A 3 8.01 7.07 7.12
N SER A 4 7.40 7.83 6.23
CA SER A 4 8.13 8.53 5.18
C SER A 4 8.93 9.68 5.76
N TYR A 5 9.91 10.20 5.01
CA TYR A 5 10.67 11.39 5.42
C TYR A 5 9.74 12.55 5.79
N SER A 6 8.82 12.88 4.88
CA SER A 6 7.87 13.97 5.09
C SER A 6 6.82 13.65 6.16
N GLY A 7 6.44 12.38 6.31
CA GLY A 7 5.51 11.94 7.35
C GLY A 7 6.08 12.08 8.75
N LEU A 8 7.36 11.76 8.95
CA LEU A 8 8.01 11.93 10.25
C LEU A 8 8.16 13.41 10.61
N ILE A 9 8.49 14.27 9.64
CA ILE A 9 8.51 15.72 9.85
C ILE A 9 7.14 16.22 10.31
N LYS A 10 6.07 15.88 9.59
CA LYS A 10 4.69 16.28 9.95
C LYS A 10 4.29 15.79 11.35
N GLN A 11 4.72 14.59 11.73
CA GLN A 11 4.45 14.06 13.07
C GLN A 11 5.16 14.88 14.15
N LEU A 12 6.43 15.24 13.94
CA LEU A 12 7.17 16.08 14.90
C LEU A 12 6.61 17.51 14.98
N GLU A 13 6.18 18.08 13.85
CA GLU A 13 5.49 19.38 13.85
C GLU A 13 4.18 19.31 14.65
N PHE A 14 3.41 18.22 14.50
CA PHE A 14 2.21 17.98 15.32
C PHE A 14 2.52 17.85 16.81
N GLU A 15 3.68 17.29 17.16
CA GLU A 15 4.18 17.18 18.54
C GLU A 15 4.74 18.50 19.10
N GLY A 16 4.80 19.56 18.27
CA GLY A 16 5.11 20.93 18.70
C GLY A 16 6.53 21.39 18.40
N TYR A 17 7.33 20.61 17.65
CA TYR A 17 8.62 21.07 17.15
C TYR A 17 8.44 22.07 16.00
N SER A 18 9.36 23.04 15.88
CA SER A 18 9.40 23.88 14.68
C SER A 18 9.80 23.05 13.45
N THR A 19 9.44 23.52 12.25
CA THR A 19 9.84 22.87 10.99
C THR A 19 11.35 22.65 10.89
N ASP A 20 12.15 23.61 11.36
CA ASP A 20 13.61 23.53 11.35
C ASP A 20 14.12 22.44 12.31
N GLU A 21 13.58 22.36 13.53
CA GLU A 21 13.93 21.33 14.51
C GLU A 21 13.49 19.93 14.06
N ALA A 22 12.28 19.82 13.50
CA ALA A 22 11.74 18.57 12.98
C ALA A 22 12.60 18.06 11.81
N THR A 23 12.89 18.92 10.83
CA THR A 23 13.72 18.58 9.67
C THR A 23 15.11 18.14 10.12
N TYR A 24 15.76 18.94 10.98
CA TYR A 24 17.07 18.58 11.53
C TYR A 24 17.03 17.24 12.27
N GLY A 25 16.02 17.03 13.13
CA GLY A 25 15.85 15.77 13.87
C GLY A 25 15.73 14.57 12.94
N VAL A 26 14.91 14.68 11.89
CA VAL A 26 14.73 13.62 10.88
C VAL A 26 16.03 13.34 10.12
N GLU A 27 16.75 14.37 9.68
CA GLU A 27 18.03 14.22 8.98
C GLU A 27 19.09 13.51 9.85
N GLN A 28 19.11 13.80 11.16
CA GLN A 28 20.04 13.15 12.09
C GLN A 28 19.71 11.68 12.39
N THR A 29 18.52 11.19 12.04
CA THR A 29 18.18 9.77 12.27
C THR A 29 19.03 8.82 11.43
N GLY A 30 19.50 9.26 10.26
CA GLY A 30 20.13 8.39 9.27
C GLY A 30 19.22 7.27 8.78
N ALA A 31 17.89 7.45 8.86
CA ALA A 31 16.93 6.42 8.49
C ALA A 31 17.05 6.03 7.02
N ASN A 32 16.93 4.74 6.75
CA ASN A 32 16.79 4.21 5.40
C ASN A 32 15.31 4.24 4.98
N TRP A 33 14.94 5.24 4.18
CA TRP A 33 13.55 5.46 3.77
C TRP A 33 12.97 4.35 2.90
N ASN A 34 13.80 3.70 2.07
CA ASN A 34 13.43 2.49 1.35
C ASN A 34 13.04 1.35 2.31
N GLU A 35 13.78 1.17 3.40
CA GLU A 35 13.45 0.16 4.42
C GLU A 35 12.16 0.52 5.18
N GLN A 36 11.91 1.80 5.44
CA GLN A 36 10.66 2.25 6.05
C GLN A 36 9.47 1.99 5.12
N ALA A 37 9.59 2.30 3.83
CA ALA A 37 8.56 2.00 2.83
C ALA A 37 8.26 0.50 2.76
N ALA A 38 9.28 -0.35 2.75
CA ALA A 38 9.11 -1.81 2.75
C ALA A 38 8.40 -2.33 4.01
N LYS A 39 8.72 -1.78 5.19
CA LYS A 39 8.02 -2.11 6.44
C LYS A 39 6.56 -1.68 6.37
N LYS A 40 6.29 -0.45 5.93
CA LYS A 40 4.93 0.07 5.78
C LYS A 40 4.10 -0.75 4.78
N ALA A 41 4.69 -1.11 3.64
CA ALA A 41 4.05 -1.94 2.62
C ALA A 41 3.62 -3.30 3.19
N LYS A 42 4.49 -3.94 3.98
CA LYS A 42 4.16 -5.21 4.68
C LYS A 42 3.08 -5.02 5.74
N ASP A 43 3.15 -3.94 6.52
CA ASP A 43 2.12 -3.61 7.50
C ASP A 43 0.75 -3.47 6.81
N TYR A 44 0.68 -2.78 5.66
CA TYR A 44 -0.54 -2.66 4.87
C TYR A 44 -1.09 -4.00 4.41
N LEU A 45 -0.26 -4.83 3.77
CA LEU A 45 -0.68 -6.15 3.28
C LEU A 45 -1.04 -7.14 4.38
N SER A 46 -0.64 -6.87 5.63
CA SER A 46 -1.08 -7.65 6.80
C SER A 46 -2.50 -7.31 7.27
N LEU A 47 -3.00 -6.12 6.89
CA LEU A 47 -4.30 -5.58 7.32
C LEU A 47 -5.37 -5.68 6.24
N THR A 48 -5.02 -5.40 4.98
CA THR A 48 -5.96 -5.46 3.86
C THR A 48 -5.23 -5.75 2.55
N ALA A 49 -5.93 -6.33 1.59
CA ALA A 49 -5.36 -6.60 0.29
C ALA A 49 -5.25 -5.32 -0.56
N PHE A 50 -4.18 -5.25 -1.34
CA PHE A 50 -3.92 -4.19 -2.30
C PHE A 50 -3.48 -4.79 -3.64
N SER A 51 -3.78 -4.10 -4.73
CA SER A 51 -3.05 -4.28 -5.99
C SER A 51 -1.63 -3.72 -5.85
N TYR A 52 -0.70 -4.16 -6.70
CA TYR A 52 0.65 -3.59 -6.73
C TYR A 52 0.61 -2.06 -6.88
N SER A 53 -0.12 -1.58 -7.89
CA SER A 53 -0.23 -0.15 -8.19
C SER A 53 -0.96 0.61 -7.08
N GLY A 54 -2.00 0.02 -6.50
CA GLY A 54 -2.72 0.58 -5.36
C GLY A 54 -1.82 0.74 -4.13
N LEU A 55 -0.97 -0.25 -3.83
CA LEU A 55 -0.02 -0.18 -2.72
C LEU A 55 1.04 0.90 -2.93
N VAL A 56 1.59 1.00 -4.15
CA VAL A 56 2.54 2.07 -4.51
C VAL A 56 1.89 3.44 -4.33
N ASN A 57 0.71 3.66 -4.90
CA ASN A 57 -0.02 4.93 -4.76
C ASN A 57 -0.34 5.26 -3.29
N GLN A 58 -0.66 4.26 -2.48
CA GLN A 58 -0.93 4.45 -1.05
C GLN A 58 0.32 4.91 -0.29
N LEU A 59 1.49 4.36 -0.62
CA LEU A 59 2.76 4.79 -0.02
C LEU A 59 3.14 6.21 -0.47
N GLU A 60 2.95 6.54 -1.76
CA GLU A 60 3.17 7.91 -2.25
C GLU A 60 2.25 8.91 -1.55
N PHE A 61 0.98 8.56 -1.34
CA PHE A 61 0.05 9.38 -0.57
C PHE A 61 0.52 9.60 0.87
N GLU A 62 1.16 8.61 1.49
CA GLU A 62 1.82 8.74 2.80
C GLU A 62 3.15 9.53 2.75
N GLY A 63 3.55 10.02 1.59
CA GLY A 63 4.67 10.94 1.42
C GLY A 63 6.03 10.27 1.23
N TYR A 64 6.05 8.97 0.89
CA TYR A 64 7.23 8.32 0.31
C TYR A 64 7.45 8.84 -1.12
N THR A 65 8.69 8.86 -1.61
CA THR A 65 8.91 9.11 -3.04
C THR A 65 8.41 7.95 -3.90
N ASN A 66 8.24 8.16 -5.20
CA ASN A 66 7.86 7.07 -6.11
C ASN A 66 8.85 5.90 -6.04
N GLU A 67 10.14 6.19 -6.00
CA GLU A 67 11.19 5.18 -5.92
C GLU A 67 11.13 4.38 -4.61
N GLU A 68 10.88 5.05 -3.48
CA GLU A 68 10.70 4.41 -2.18
C GLU A 68 9.44 3.56 -2.13
N ALA A 69 8.33 4.05 -2.69
CA ALA A 69 7.06 3.35 -2.75
C ALA A 69 7.15 2.07 -3.61
N VAL A 70 7.75 2.18 -4.80
CA VAL A 70 8.04 1.05 -5.69
C VAL A 70 8.95 0.04 -4.99
N TYR A 71 10.06 0.51 -4.40
CA TYR A 71 10.94 -0.37 -3.62
C TYR A 71 10.17 -1.07 -2.50
N GLY A 72 9.32 -0.35 -1.77
CA GLY A 72 8.53 -0.88 -0.68
C GLY A 72 7.60 -2.01 -1.14
N ALA A 73 6.86 -1.80 -2.24
CA ALA A 73 5.99 -2.80 -2.84
C ALA A 73 6.77 -4.04 -3.30
N ASP A 74 7.90 -3.85 -3.97
CA ASP A 74 8.78 -4.94 -4.45
C ASP A 74 9.35 -5.78 -3.30
N GLN A 75 9.69 -5.16 -2.16
CA GLN A 75 10.24 -5.86 -1.00
C GLN A 75 9.22 -6.62 -0.16
N THR A 76 7.93 -6.54 -0.49
CA THR A 76 6.89 -7.30 0.21
C THR A 76 6.99 -8.80 -0.05
N GLY A 77 7.39 -9.20 -1.27
CA GLY A 77 7.32 -10.58 -1.72
C GLY A 77 5.89 -11.09 -1.89
N ALA A 78 4.92 -10.19 -2.06
CA ALA A 78 3.53 -10.56 -2.21
C ALA A 78 3.25 -11.31 -3.53
N ASP A 79 2.36 -12.30 -3.46
CA ASP A 79 1.72 -12.86 -4.64
C ASP A 79 0.50 -12.00 -4.99
N TRP A 80 0.58 -11.27 -6.11
CA TRP A 80 -0.48 -10.34 -6.52
C TRP A 80 -1.77 -11.03 -6.96
N ASN A 81 -1.70 -12.29 -7.39
CA ASN A 81 -2.91 -13.10 -7.62
C ASN A 81 -3.57 -13.46 -6.29
N GLU A 82 -2.79 -13.79 -5.26
CA GLU A 82 -3.31 -14.03 -3.91
C GLU A 82 -3.95 -12.76 -3.32
N GLN A 83 -3.33 -11.58 -3.54
CA GLN A 83 -3.93 -10.31 -3.13
C GLN A 83 -5.25 -10.02 -3.85
N ALA A 84 -5.34 -10.32 -5.16
CA ALA A 84 -6.58 -10.16 -5.90
C ALA A 84 -7.70 -11.07 -5.38
N ALA A 85 -7.38 -12.33 -5.05
CA ALA A 85 -8.33 -13.27 -4.47
C ALA A 85 -8.81 -12.81 -3.08
N LYS A 86 -7.91 -12.32 -2.22
CA LYS A 86 -8.27 -11.75 -0.91
C LYS A 86 -9.19 -10.54 -1.08
N LYS A 87 -8.86 -9.62 -1.98
CA LYS A 87 -9.67 -8.43 -2.23
C LYS A 87 -11.05 -8.78 -2.80
N ALA A 88 -11.09 -9.76 -3.70
CA ALA A 88 -12.34 -10.28 -4.25
C ALA A 88 -13.25 -10.84 -3.12
N GLN A 89 -12.67 -11.60 -2.18
CA GLN A 89 -13.41 -12.12 -1.03
C GLN A 89 -13.88 -10.99 -0.10
N ASP A 90 -13.01 -10.02 0.21
CA ASP A 90 -13.38 -8.86 1.05
C ASP A 90 -14.60 -8.12 0.48
N TYR A 91 -14.68 -7.97 -0.85
CA TYR A 91 -15.83 -7.36 -1.51
C TYR A 91 -17.12 -8.19 -1.36
N LEU A 92 -17.02 -9.52 -1.52
CA LEU A 92 -18.16 -10.43 -1.40
C LEU A 92 -18.67 -10.55 0.03
N ASP A 93 -17.79 -10.39 1.02
CA ASP A 93 -18.18 -10.38 2.44
C ASP A 93 -19.00 -9.13 2.80
N LEU A 94 -18.80 -8.03 2.07
CA LEU A 94 -19.50 -6.75 2.29
C LEU A 94 -20.77 -6.60 1.45
N SER A 95 -20.77 -7.07 0.21
CA SER A 95 -21.88 -6.90 -0.73
C SER A 95 -21.91 -8.00 -1.79
N SER A 96 -23.09 -8.21 -2.37
CA SER A 96 -23.21 -9.05 -3.55
C SER A 96 -22.67 -8.33 -4.79
N PHE A 97 -21.86 -9.02 -5.57
CA PHE A 97 -21.38 -8.60 -6.89
C PHE A 97 -21.73 -9.69 -7.92
N SER A 98 -21.97 -9.33 -9.18
CA SER A 98 -21.80 -10.30 -10.27
C SER A 98 -20.32 -10.52 -10.57
N ARG A 99 -19.97 -11.63 -11.24
CA ARG A 99 -18.60 -11.90 -11.72
C ARG A 99 -17.99 -10.72 -12.48
N SER A 100 -18.74 -10.14 -13.41
CA SER A 100 -18.25 -9.04 -14.26
C SER A 100 -18.05 -7.75 -13.47
N GLU A 101 -18.94 -7.44 -12.52
CA GLU A 101 -18.81 -6.25 -11.68
C GLU A 101 -17.61 -6.40 -10.74
N LEU A 102 -17.43 -7.58 -10.12
CA LEU A 102 -16.29 -7.82 -9.23
C LEU A 102 -14.97 -7.70 -9.97
N LYS A 103 -14.87 -8.28 -11.18
CA LYS A 103 -13.68 -8.15 -12.02
C LYS A 103 -13.39 -6.68 -12.34
N ALA A 104 -14.40 -5.94 -12.80
CA ALA A 104 -14.25 -4.52 -13.12
C ALA A 104 -13.83 -3.70 -11.89
N GLN A 105 -14.33 -4.05 -10.70
CA GLN A 105 -13.94 -3.41 -9.45
C GLN A 105 -12.47 -3.65 -9.11
N LEU A 106 -11.97 -4.88 -9.26
CA LEU A 106 -10.55 -5.19 -9.05
C LEU A 106 -9.66 -4.45 -10.06
N GLU A 107 -10.05 -4.40 -11.34
CA GLU A 107 -9.33 -3.63 -12.36
C GLU A 107 -9.32 -2.12 -12.04
N PHE A 108 -10.45 -1.59 -11.53
CA PHE A 108 -10.53 -0.20 -11.08
C PHE A 108 -9.60 0.09 -9.89
N GLU A 109 -9.42 -0.87 -8.98
CA GLU A 109 -8.44 -0.79 -7.89
C GLU A 109 -7.00 -1.04 -8.33
N GLY A 110 -6.75 -1.22 -9.62
CA GLY A 110 -5.42 -1.28 -10.20
C GLY A 110 -4.79 -2.67 -10.23
N PHE A 111 -5.57 -3.74 -10.03
CA PHE A 111 -5.15 -5.08 -10.42
C PHE A 111 -5.09 -5.18 -11.95
N THR A 112 -4.13 -5.94 -12.47
CA THR A 112 -4.11 -6.28 -13.89
C THR A 112 -5.32 -7.14 -14.26
N SER A 113 -5.72 -7.14 -15.55
CA SER A 113 -6.82 -8.00 -15.99
C SER A 113 -6.60 -9.48 -15.71
N GLN A 114 -5.34 -9.94 -15.64
CA GLN A 114 -5.02 -11.33 -15.29
C GLN A 114 -5.21 -11.60 -13.80
N GLU A 115 -4.73 -10.71 -12.92
CA GLU A 115 -4.93 -10.82 -11.47
C GLU A 115 -6.40 -10.69 -11.10
N ALA A 116 -7.13 -9.76 -11.72
CA ALA A 116 -8.56 -9.60 -11.51
C ALA A 116 -9.35 -10.85 -11.95
N GLU A 117 -8.99 -11.45 -13.10
CA GLU A 117 -9.57 -12.72 -13.55
C GLU A 117 -9.26 -13.86 -12.57
N PHE A 118 -8.03 -13.94 -12.07
CA PHE A 118 -7.66 -14.92 -11.05
C PHE A 118 -8.49 -14.72 -9.78
N GLY A 119 -8.60 -13.48 -9.29
CA GLY A 119 -9.32 -13.14 -8.08
C GLY A 119 -10.79 -13.55 -8.12
N VAL A 120 -11.50 -13.23 -9.22
CA VAL A 120 -12.92 -13.64 -9.36
C VAL A 120 -13.09 -15.16 -9.43
N THR A 121 -12.18 -15.87 -10.10
CA THR A 121 -12.26 -17.33 -10.17
C THR A 121 -11.90 -18.00 -8.84
N ALA A 122 -10.97 -17.44 -8.08
CA ALA A 122 -10.61 -17.95 -6.76
C ALA A 122 -11.77 -17.92 -5.76
N VAL A 123 -12.72 -16.99 -5.92
CA VAL A 123 -13.92 -16.86 -5.07
C VAL A 123 -15.16 -17.57 -5.63
N GLY A 124 -15.00 -18.39 -6.67
CA GLY A 124 -16.05 -19.30 -7.16
C GLY A 124 -16.83 -18.83 -8.39
N TYR A 125 -16.31 -17.86 -9.17
CA TYR A 125 -16.88 -17.44 -10.46
C TYR A 125 -16.20 -18.01 -11.71
#